data_AF-A0A2T6M583-F1
#
_entry.id   AF-A0A2T6M583-F1
#
_cell.length_a   1.000
_cell.length_b   1.000
_cell.length_c   1.000
_cell.angle_alpha   90.00
_cell.angle_beta   90.00
_cell.angle_gamma   90.00
#
_symmetry.space_group_name_H-M   'P 1'
#
loop_
_entity.id
_entity.type
_entity.pdbx_description
1 polymer ?
#
loop_
_entity_poly.entity_id
_entity_poly.type
_entity_poly.pdbx_seq_one_letter_code
_entity_poly.pdbx_strand_id
1 'polypeptide(L)'
;MFGGIVALGLSTLSAHYFLADKHERPEKMGYAIAGVEPEGGAAAAAVVEPIANRLAKADAAKGEAIFAKCKACHTIDQGAANGIGPNLWGVVGDARAEGRGGYAFSDSLKSKTGKWDFASLDEWLTNPKKFADGTKMSFAGLSDPMDRANVILYLNSKGSNLPLPAPEAVPAAGAAPAGAAAPAAMVGDAAKGEKVFAKCMACHTIEQGGANGIGPNLYGVAGDAIAEGRGGYAFSDALKAHKGVWDQATLDQWLSGPAKFAQGTKMTFAGLTSAQDRADVIAYLNSKGGKLSLGAAAPAAAPAK
;
A
#
# COMPACT_ATOMS: atom_id res chain seq x y z
N MET A 1 -58.38 12.64 -17.99
CA MET A 1 -57.26 13.59 -17.76
C MET A 1 -57.42 14.29 -16.41
N PHE A 2 -57.31 13.58 -15.27
CA PHE A 2 -57.45 14.20 -13.93
C PHE A 2 -56.45 13.65 -12.87
N GLY A 3 -55.49 12.80 -13.24
CA GLY A 3 -54.46 12.29 -12.32
C GLY A 3 -53.18 13.13 -12.25
N GLY A 4 -52.91 13.98 -13.25
CA GLY A 4 -51.66 14.74 -13.34
C GLY A 4 -51.60 16.02 -12.50
N ILE A 5 -52.74 16.51 -11.98
CA ILE A 5 -52.80 17.79 -11.26
C ILE A 5 -52.47 17.63 -9.77
N VAL A 6 -52.67 16.45 -9.18
CA VAL A 6 -52.41 16.23 -7.75
C VAL A 6 -50.91 16.14 -7.43
N ALA A 7 -50.11 15.55 -8.33
CA ALA A 7 -48.66 15.38 -8.10
C ALA A 7 -47.85 16.69 -8.18
N LEU A 8 -48.31 17.66 -8.98
CA LEU A 8 -47.66 18.98 -9.11
C LEU A 8 -48.02 19.93 -7.95
N GLY A 9 -49.19 19.78 -7.32
CA GLY A 9 -49.60 20.63 -6.21
C GLY A 9 -48.87 20.34 -4.89
N LEU A 10 -48.53 19.08 -4.63
CA LEU A 10 -47.76 18.67 -3.43
C LEU A 10 -46.30 19.13 -3.48
N SER A 11 -45.72 19.25 -4.67
CA SER A 11 -44.34 19.70 -4.85
C SER A 11 -44.20 21.22 -4.70
N THR A 12 -45.20 22.00 -5.12
CA THR A 12 -45.20 23.47 -4.92
C THR A 12 -45.47 23.87 -3.46
N LEU A 13 -46.34 23.15 -2.74
CA LEU A 13 -46.59 23.42 -1.32
C LEU A 13 -45.37 23.12 -0.44
N SER A 14 -44.62 22.06 -0.75
CA SER A 14 -43.36 21.75 -0.05
C SER A 14 -42.30 22.84 -0.25
N ALA A 15 -42.13 23.33 -1.49
CA ALA A 15 -41.16 24.39 -1.79
C ALA A 15 -41.48 25.71 -1.06
N HIS A 16 -42.77 26.07 -0.97
CA HIS A 16 -43.20 27.30 -0.27
C HIS A 16 -43.17 27.20 1.25
N TYR A 17 -43.41 26.02 1.83
CA TYR A 17 -43.43 25.84 3.29
C TYR A 17 -42.04 25.57 3.88
N PHE A 18 -41.16 24.89 3.13
CA PHE A 18 -39.82 24.50 3.61
C PHE A 18 -38.68 25.40 3.13
N LEU A 19 -38.95 26.43 2.31
CA LEU A 19 -37.93 27.35 1.79
C LEU A 19 -36.70 26.61 1.24
N ALA A 20 -36.91 25.47 0.58
CA ALA A 20 -35.85 24.56 0.15
C ALA A 20 -34.86 25.19 -0.85
N ASP A 21 -35.25 26.31 -1.47
CA ASP A 21 -34.46 27.03 -2.48
C ASP A 21 -33.65 28.22 -1.91
N LYS A 22 -33.64 28.44 -0.59
CA LYS A 22 -32.81 29.50 0.04
C LYS A 22 -31.50 28.94 0.59
N HIS A 23 -30.39 29.28 -0.05
CA HIS A 23 -29.01 29.01 0.41
C HIS A 23 -28.57 29.89 1.58
N GLU A 24 -29.35 29.98 2.66
CA GLU A 24 -28.90 30.60 3.89
C GLU A 24 -28.80 29.56 5.00
N ARG A 25 -27.56 29.18 5.33
CA ARG A 25 -27.26 28.32 6.48
C ARG A 25 -27.65 29.07 7.77
N PRO A 26 -28.32 28.43 8.74
CA PRO A 26 -28.64 29.07 10.01
C PRO A 26 -27.36 29.40 10.78
N GLU A 27 -27.29 30.60 11.34
CA GLU A 27 -26.10 31.09 12.08
C GLU A 27 -25.81 30.30 13.37
N LYS A 28 -26.77 29.52 13.87
CA LYS A 28 -26.57 28.61 15.00
C LYS A 28 -27.13 27.22 14.67
N MET A 29 -26.23 26.26 14.50
CA MET A 29 -26.58 24.84 14.43
C MET A 29 -27.00 24.37 15.83
N GLY A 30 -28.16 23.70 15.92
CA GLY A 30 -28.67 23.14 17.17
C GLY A 30 -27.78 22.02 17.74
N TYR A 31 -27.89 21.80 19.06
CA TYR A 31 -27.04 20.90 19.87
C TYR A 31 -26.76 19.53 19.24
N ALA A 32 -25.47 19.16 19.20
CA ALA A 32 -25.02 17.83 18.79
C ALA A 32 -25.32 16.80 19.88
N ILE A 33 -26.10 15.77 19.53
CA ILE A 33 -26.21 14.54 20.32
C ILE A 33 -24.96 13.70 20.04
N ALA A 34 -24.12 13.52 21.06
CA ALA A 34 -22.96 12.65 20.99
C ALA A 34 -23.42 11.20 20.72
N GLY A 35 -23.09 10.66 19.54
CA GLY A 35 -23.42 9.27 19.21
C GLY A 35 -23.59 8.93 17.72
N VAL A 36 -23.43 9.86 16.78
CA VAL A 36 -23.39 9.54 15.35
C VAL A 36 -22.31 10.40 14.68
N GLU A 37 -21.16 9.80 14.41
CA GLU A 37 -20.15 10.35 13.49
C GLU A 37 -20.74 10.35 12.07
N PRO A 38 -20.69 11.47 11.33
CA PRO A 38 -21.07 11.49 9.93
C PRO A 38 -20.02 10.75 9.08
N GLU A 39 -20.49 9.80 8.27
CA GLU A 39 -19.77 9.32 7.09
C GLU A 39 -19.49 10.51 6.16
N GLY A 40 -18.21 10.75 5.86
CA GLY A 40 -17.84 11.78 4.87
C GLY A 40 -16.55 12.54 5.18
N GLY A 41 -15.47 11.80 5.42
CA GLY A 41 -14.13 12.36 5.51
C GLY A 41 -13.14 11.31 5.06
N ALA A 42 -12.89 11.22 3.75
CA ALA A 42 -11.79 10.41 3.23
C ALA A 42 -10.48 11.04 3.71
N ALA A 43 -9.99 10.59 4.86
CA ALA A 43 -8.64 10.82 5.30
C ALA A 43 -7.70 10.38 4.17
N ALA A 44 -6.87 11.31 3.69
CA ALA A 44 -5.83 11.04 2.73
C ALA A 44 -5.05 9.79 3.17
N ALA A 45 -4.90 8.81 2.27
CA ALA A 45 -4.10 7.62 2.54
C ALA A 45 -2.65 8.06 2.75
N ALA A 46 -2.28 8.21 4.02
CA ALA A 46 -0.91 8.47 4.44
C ALA A 46 -0.01 7.37 3.89
N VAL A 47 1.20 7.74 3.46
CA VAL A 47 2.29 6.78 3.24
C VAL A 47 2.37 5.91 4.48
N VAL A 48 1.98 4.65 4.33
CA VAL A 48 2.04 3.69 5.44
C VAL A 48 3.49 3.40 5.69
N GLU A 49 4.01 3.91 6.81
CA GLU A 49 5.38 3.68 7.23
C GLU A 49 5.72 2.17 7.23
N PRO A 50 6.96 1.75 6.92
CA PRO A 50 7.35 0.34 6.99
C PRO A 50 6.98 -0.29 8.34
N ILE A 51 6.60 -1.58 8.33
CA ILE A 51 6.13 -2.26 9.54
C ILE A 51 7.21 -2.25 10.64
N ALA A 52 8.50 -2.31 10.29
CA ALA A 52 9.60 -2.25 11.25
C ALA A 52 9.58 -0.96 12.09
N ASN A 53 9.31 0.17 11.45
CA ASN A 53 9.31 1.46 12.15
C ASN A 53 8.03 1.68 12.93
N ARG A 54 6.90 1.17 12.42
CA ARG A 54 5.65 1.15 13.19
C ARG A 54 5.77 0.28 14.43
N LEU A 55 6.42 -0.89 14.32
CA LEU A 55 6.69 -1.77 15.47
C LEU A 55 7.58 -1.10 16.52
N ALA A 56 8.52 -0.24 16.11
CA ALA A 56 9.35 0.54 17.02
C ALA A 56 8.55 1.53 17.89
N LYS A 57 7.38 1.95 17.40
CA LYS A 57 6.46 2.88 18.06
C LYS A 57 5.22 2.18 18.62
N ALA A 58 5.09 0.88 18.39
CA ALA A 58 3.89 0.12 18.71
C ALA A 58 3.76 -0.08 20.23
N ASP A 59 2.51 -0.24 20.66
CA ASP A 59 2.11 -0.39 22.04
C ASP A 59 1.33 -1.71 22.20
N ALA A 60 1.90 -2.63 22.98
CA ALA A 60 1.30 -3.95 23.20
C ALA A 60 -0.02 -3.89 23.98
N ALA A 61 -0.21 -2.90 24.87
CA ALA A 61 -1.47 -2.74 25.61
C ALA A 61 -2.59 -2.24 24.69
N LYS A 62 -2.29 -1.33 23.75
CA LYS A 62 -3.23 -0.96 22.68
C LYS A 62 -3.53 -2.16 21.77
N GLY A 63 -2.50 -2.95 21.46
CA GLY A 63 -2.64 -4.20 20.71
C GLY A 63 -3.59 -5.18 21.37
N GLU A 64 -3.48 -5.36 22.68
CA GLU A 64 -4.40 -6.20 23.46
C GLU A 64 -5.85 -5.70 23.41
N ALA A 65 -6.05 -4.38 23.55
CA ALA A 65 -7.38 -3.78 23.46
C ALA A 65 -8.01 -4.01 22.07
N ILE A 66 -7.24 -3.84 21.00
CA ILE A 66 -7.71 -4.11 19.63
C ILE A 66 -7.97 -5.60 19.43
N PHE A 67 -7.14 -6.48 20.02
CA PHE A 67 -7.28 -7.93 19.94
C PHE A 67 -8.61 -8.43 20.54
N ALA A 68 -9.31 -7.62 21.35
CA ALA A 68 -10.69 -7.94 21.76
C ALA A 68 -11.61 -8.27 20.57
N LYS A 69 -11.39 -7.65 19.40
CA LYS A 69 -12.10 -7.95 18.14
C LYS A 69 -11.82 -9.37 17.62
N CYS A 70 -10.66 -9.93 17.96
CA CYS A 70 -10.20 -11.26 17.52
C CYS A 70 -10.65 -12.37 18.47
N LYS A 71 -10.86 -12.06 19.75
CA LYS A 71 -11.23 -13.02 20.82
C LYS A 71 -12.55 -13.75 20.57
N ALA A 72 -13.43 -13.20 19.73
CA ALA A 72 -14.67 -13.86 19.34
C ALA A 72 -14.43 -15.16 18.53
N CYS A 73 -13.30 -15.24 17.82
CA CYS A 73 -12.97 -16.39 16.97
C CYS A 73 -11.70 -17.13 17.40
N HIS A 74 -10.73 -16.41 17.97
CA HIS A 74 -9.40 -16.93 18.28
C HIS A 74 -9.13 -16.95 19.78
N THR A 75 -8.51 -18.03 20.25
CA THR A 75 -7.86 -18.08 21.57
C THR A 75 -6.41 -17.64 21.44
N ILE A 76 -5.83 -17.13 22.53
CA ILE A 76 -4.45 -16.61 22.53
C ILE A 76 -3.59 -17.19 23.65
N ASP A 77 -4.17 -17.83 24.65
CA ASP A 77 -3.41 -18.38 25.78
C ASP A 77 -2.72 -19.70 25.40
N GLN A 78 -1.59 -19.96 26.06
CA GLN A 78 -0.80 -21.16 25.83
C GLN A 78 -1.64 -22.42 26.09
N GLY A 79 -1.72 -23.30 25.09
CA GLY A 79 -2.43 -24.57 25.21
C GLY A 79 -3.96 -24.45 25.18
N ALA A 80 -4.53 -23.26 24.99
CA ALA A 80 -5.97 -23.12 24.82
C ALA A 80 -6.45 -23.79 23.51
N ALA A 81 -7.65 -24.34 23.54
CA ALA A 81 -8.25 -25.01 22.39
C ALA A 81 -8.47 -24.06 21.20
N ASN A 82 -8.54 -24.62 20.00
CA ASN A 82 -9.01 -23.89 18.82
C ASN A 82 -10.50 -23.55 18.96
N GLY A 83 -10.91 -22.43 18.35
CA GLY A 83 -12.31 -22.01 18.25
C GLY A 83 -12.77 -21.98 16.80
N ILE A 84 -13.54 -20.94 16.45
CA ILE A 84 -13.88 -20.65 15.05
C ILE A 84 -12.60 -20.49 14.22
N GLY A 85 -11.60 -19.81 14.79
CA GLY A 85 -10.23 -19.72 14.30
C GLY A 85 -9.26 -20.58 15.12
N PRO A 86 -8.04 -20.81 14.62
CA PRO A 86 -7.00 -21.49 15.39
C PRO A 86 -6.61 -20.66 16.62
N ASN A 87 -6.09 -21.32 17.66
CA ASN A 87 -5.34 -20.66 18.72
C ASN A 87 -4.17 -19.89 18.10
N LEU A 88 -3.82 -18.72 18.64
CA LEU A 88 -2.80 -17.81 18.13
C LEU A 88 -1.55 -17.69 19.02
N TRP A 89 -1.43 -18.46 20.10
CA TRP A 89 -0.22 -18.47 20.94
C TRP A 89 1.01 -18.86 20.12
N GLY A 90 2.05 -18.04 20.12
CA GLY A 90 3.29 -18.29 19.40
C GLY A 90 3.15 -18.21 17.88
N VAL A 91 2.11 -17.53 17.35
CA VAL A 91 1.83 -17.51 15.91
C VAL A 91 2.86 -16.71 15.09
N VAL A 92 3.49 -15.70 15.68
CA VAL A 92 4.47 -14.88 14.96
C VAL A 92 5.74 -15.71 14.73
N GLY A 93 6.15 -15.82 13.45
CA GLY A 93 7.23 -16.67 12.94
C GLY A 93 6.88 -18.15 12.72
N ASP A 94 5.67 -18.56 13.11
CA ASP A 94 5.18 -19.92 12.90
C ASP A 94 4.84 -20.17 11.42
N ALA A 95 4.77 -21.43 11.02
CA ALA A 95 4.38 -21.80 9.66
C ALA A 95 2.93 -21.39 9.37
N ARG A 96 2.68 -20.86 8.16
CA ARG A 96 1.34 -20.42 7.74
C ARG A 96 0.47 -21.64 7.42
N ALA A 97 -0.74 -21.65 7.96
CA ALA A 97 -1.75 -22.68 7.72
C ALA A 97 -1.29 -24.12 8.00
N GLU A 98 -0.38 -24.29 8.95
CA GLU A 98 0.17 -25.57 9.35
C GLU A 98 0.02 -25.76 10.87
N GLY A 99 -0.08 -27.01 11.32
CA GLY A 99 -0.13 -27.35 12.74
C GLY A 99 -1.37 -26.84 13.48
N ARG A 100 -1.16 -26.19 14.63
CA ARG A 100 -2.19 -25.65 15.54
C ARG A 100 -3.19 -26.70 16.04
N GLY A 101 -2.72 -27.85 16.50
CA GLY A 101 -3.58 -28.90 17.06
C GLY A 101 -4.60 -29.46 16.06
N GLY A 102 -4.22 -29.55 14.78
CA GLY A 102 -5.06 -30.13 13.72
C GLY A 102 -6.15 -29.20 13.20
N TYR A 103 -6.03 -27.88 13.37
CA TYR A 103 -7.01 -26.93 12.86
C TYR A 103 -7.18 -27.04 11.33
N ALA A 104 -8.41 -27.08 10.85
CA ALA A 104 -8.74 -27.25 9.43
C ALA A 104 -8.72 -25.91 8.67
N PHE A 105 -7.54 -25.47 8.25
CA PHE A 105 -7.34 -24.25 7.44
C PHE A 105 -8.08 -24.30 6.08
N SER A 106 -8.32 -23.12 5.49
CA SER A 106 -8.86 -23.02 4.12
C SER A 106 -7.81 -23.43 3.09
N ASP A 107 -8.25 -23.98 1.95
CA ASP A 107 -7.35 -24.34 0.85
C ASP A 107 -6.60 -23.13 0.30
N SER A 108 -7.29 -21.99 0.24
CA SER A 108 -6.71 -20.70 -0.11
C SER A 108 -5.55 -20.29 0.78
N LEU A 109 -5.64 -20.46 2.09
CA LEU A 109 -4.57 -20.08 3.01
C LEU A 109 -3.43 -21.12 2.98
N LYS A 110 -3.75 -22.41 2.84
CA LYS A 110 -2.74 -23.48 2.66
C LYS A 110 -1.88 -23.25 1.41
N SER A 111 -2.43 -22.64 0.36
CA SER A 111 -1.65 -22.29 -0.84
C SER A 111 -0.63 -21.16 -0.61
N LYS A 112 -0.74 -20.39 0.48
CA LYS A 112 0.17 -19.28 0.84
C LYS A 112 1.27 -19.77 1.78
N THR A 113 2.13 -20.66 1.27
CA THR A 113 3.24 -21.27 2.03
C THR A 113 4.20 -20.21 2.60
N GLY A 114 4.91 -20.54 3.68
CA GLY A 114 5.85 -19.63 4.34
C GLY A 114 5.54 -19.46 5.83
N LYS A 115 6.13 -18.44 6.46
CA LYS A 115 5.96 -18.13 7.89
C LYS A 115 5.14 -16.87 8.09
N TRP A 116 4.50 -16.74 9.25
CA TRP A 116 3.87 -15.51 9.71
C TRP A 116 4.91 -14.52 10.24
N ASP A 117 5.68 -13.91 9.34
CA ASP A 117 6.55 -12.79 9.70
C ASP A 117 5.74 -11.49 9.92
N PHE A 118 6.41 -10.45 10.42
CA PHE A 118 5.79 -9.15 10.70
C PHE A 118 5.13 -8.52 9.47
N ALA A 119 5.74 -8.65 8.29
CA ALA A 119 5.24 -8.05 7.05
C ALA A 119 4.00 -8.76 6.51
N SER A 120 4.02 -10.10 6.48
CA SER A 120 2.89 -10.89 6.04
C SER A 120 1.71 -10.85 7.01
N LEU A 121 1.96 -10.71 8.31
CA LEU A 121 0.90 -10.42 9.28
C LEU A 121 0.29 -9.02 9.06
N ASP A 122 1.11 -8.02 8.73
CA ASP A 122 0.61 -6.67 8.41
C ASP A 122 -0.27 -6.68 7.14
N GLU A 123 0.15 -7.40 6.10
CA GLU A 123 -0.64 -7.58 4.87
C GLU A 123 -1.93 -8.36 5.13
N TRP A 124 -1.84 -9.47 5.88
CA TRP A 124 -2.98 -10.30 6.28
C TRP A 124 -4.01 -9.50 7.07
N LEU A 125 -3.57 -8.75 8.09
CA LEU A 125 -4.45 -7.95 8.93
C LEU A 125 -5.00 -6.74 8.20
N THR A 126 -4.39 -6.28 7.10
CA THR A 126 -4.96 -5.23 6.25
C THR A 126 -6.21 -5.72 5.54
N ASN A 127 -6.14 -6.90 4.91
CA ASN A 127 -7.28 -7.49 4.21
C ASN A 127 -7.09 -9.02 4.00
N PRO A 128 -7.67 -9.86 4.89
CA PRO A 128 -7.52 -11.31 4.80
C PRO A 128 -8.03 -11.92 3.50
N LYS A 129 -9.18 -11.42 2.99
CA LYS A 129 -9.77 -11.90 1.73
C LYS A 129 -8.89 -11.59 0.53
N LYS A 130 -8.23 -10.43 0.51
CA LYS A 130 -7.29 -10.07 -0.55
C LYS A 130 -5.99 -10.88 -0.47
N PHE A 131 -5.52 -11.14 0.74
CA PHE A 131 -4.29 -11.93 0.94
C PHE A 131 -4.48 -13.39 0.51
N ALA A 132 -5.59 -14.01 0.89
CA ALA A 132 -5.98 -15.36 0.48
C ALA A 132 -7.46 -15.40 0.09
N ASP A 133 -7.72 -15.33 -1.22
CA ASP A 133 -9.08 -15.34 -1.75
C ASP A 133 -9.80 -16.65 -1.42
N GLY A 134 -11.00 -16.56 -0.84
CA GLY A 134 -11.72 -17.70 -0.28
C GLY A 134 -11.22 -18.17 1.09
N THR A 135 -10.50 -17.34 1.86
CA THR A 135 -10.15 -17.68 3.25
C THR A 135 -11.38 -17.76 4.16
N LYS A 136 -11.34 -18.68 5.13
CA LYS A 136 -12.37 -18.83 6.17
C LYS A 136 -12.40 -17.66 7.16
N MET A 137 -11.32 -16.87 7.25
CA MET A 137 -11.31 -15.68 8.11
C MET A 137 -12.02 -14.51 7.42
N SER A 138 -13.32 -14.34 7.70
CA SER A 138 -14.18 -13.31 7.09
C SER A 138 -13.98 -11.89 7.66
N PHE A 139 -12.90 -11.67 8.41
CA PHE A 139 -12.57 -10.39 9.02
C PHE A 139 -12.34 -9.30 7.96
N ALA A 140 -12.89 -8.10 8.19
CA ALA A 140 -12.81 -6.98 7.24
C ALA A 140 -11.40 -6.42 7.08
N GLY A 141 -10.53 -6.62 8.07
CA GLY A 141 -9.20 -6.02 8.15
C GLY A 141 -9.15 -4.83 9.12
N LEU A 142 -7.94 -4.42 9.45
CA LEU A 142 -7.60 -3.22 10.23
C LEU A 142 -7.01 -2.19 9.26
N SER A 143 -7.79 -1.15 8.96
CA SER A 143 -7.39 -0.08 8.05
C SER A 143 -6.25 0.77 8.60
N ASP A 144 -6.27 1.04 9.91
CA ASP A 144 -5.22 1.81 10.58
C ASP A 144 -3.90 1.00 10.65
N PRO A 145 -2.79 1.52 10.09
CA PRO A 145 -1.51 0.83 10.11
C PRO A 145 -0.85 0.70 11.48
N MET A 146 -1.07 1.65 12.39
CA MET A 146 -0.58 1.55 13.77
C MET A 146 -1.39 0.55 14.56
N ASP A 147 -2.70 0.42 14.33
CA ASP A 147 -3.50 -0.64 14.95
C ASP A 147 -2.96 -2.03 14.58
N ARG A 148 -2.58 -2.24 13.31
CA ARG A 148 -1.94 -3.50 12.89
C ARG A 148 -0.62 -3.73 13.60
N ALA A 149 0.25 -2.72 13.66
CA ALA A 149 1.53 -2.86 14.36
C ALA A 149 1.37 -3.14 15.86
N ASN A 150 0.40 -2.49 16.53
CA ASN A 150 0.06 -2.72 17.93
C ASN A 150 -0.38 -4.18 18.16
N VAL A 151 -1.31 -4.68 17.33
CA VAL A 151 -1.78 -6.08 17.43
C VAL A 151 -0.66 -7.07 17.16
N ILE A 152 0.18 -6.82 16.14
CA ILE A 152 1.30 -7.69 15.80
C ILE A 152 2.32 -7.74 16.95
N LEU A 153 2.62 -6.60 17.59
CA LEU A 153 3.48 -6.55 18.76
C LEU A 153 2.89 -7.34 19.93
N TYR A 154 1.58 -7.17 20.20
CA TYR A 154 0.88 -7.95 21.21
C TYR A 154 0.94 -9.46 20.91
N LEU A 155 0.65 -9.88 19.68
CA LEU A 155 0.77 -11.28 19.26
C LEU A 155 2.20 -11.82 19.45
N ASN A 156 3.22 -11.03 19.13
CA ASN A 156 4.61 -11.42 19.32
C ASN A 156 4.93 -11.63 20.81
N SER A 157 4.39 -10.81 21.71
CA SER A 157 4.53 -11.00 23.17
C SER A 157 3.86 -12.27 23.70
N LYS A 158 2.93 -12.87 22.94
CA LYS A 158 2.21 -14.08 23.32
C LYS A 158 2.90 -15.31 22.77
N GLY A 159 4.03 -15.66 23.37
CA GLY A 159 4.74 -16.94 23.14
C GLY A 159 5.77 -16.93 22.01
N SER A 160 5.69 -16.02 21.04
CA SER A 160 6.66 -15.94 19.93
C SER A 160 7.97 -15.30 20.36
N ASN A 161 7.90 -14.17 21.06
CA ASN A 161 9.04 -13.41 21.59
C ASN A 161 10.18 -13.19 20.57
N LEU A 162 9.85 -13.01 19.30
CA LEU A 162 10.84 -12.78 18.26
C LEU A 162 11.45 -11.39 18.41
N PRO A 163 12.74 -11.22 18.11
CA PRO A 163 13.34 -9.89 18.08
C PRO A 163 12.62 -9.04 17.04
N LEU A 164 12.26 -7.81 17.43
CA LEU A 164 11.67 -6.87 16.50
C LEU A 164 12.71 -6.51 15.42
N PRO A 165 12.29 -6.35 14.16
CA PRO A 165 13.19 -5.90 13.11
C PRO A 165 13.70 -4.51 13.46
N ALA A 166 14.98 -4.25 13.14
CA ALA A 166 15.52 -2.91 13.29
C ALA A 166 14.65 -1.94 12.50
N PRO A 167 14.29 -0.76 13.06
CA PRO A 167 13.60 0.27 12.31
C PRO A 167 14.42 0.54 11.05
N GLU A 168 13.78 0.37 9.90
CA GLU A 168 14.39 0.74 8.64
C GLU A 168 14.54 2.26 8.67
N ALA A 169 15.74 2.75 8.44
CA ALA A 169 15.90 4.18 8.23
C ALA A 169 14.98 4.55 7.05
N VAL A 170 13.89 5.26 7.33
CA VAL A 170 13.31 6.14 6.31
C VAL A 170 14.45 7.13 6.10
N PRO A 171 15.15 7.13 4.96
CA PRO A 171 16.28 8.02 4.81
C PRO A 171 15.74 9.43 5.04
N ALA A 172 16.20 10.08 6.12
CA ALA A 172 16.18 11.51 6.18
C ALA A 172 16.86 11.97 4.88
N ALA A 173 16.20 12.85 4.14
CA ALA A 173 16.67 13.33 2.86
C ALA A 173 18.17 13.69 2.96
N GLY A 174 19.02 12.91 2.28
CA GLY A 174 20.44 13.18 2.13
C GLY A 174 21.38 12.61 3.19
N ALA A 175 21.54 11.29 3.25
CA ALA A 175 22.84 10.66 3.54
C ALA A 175 22.76 9.15 3.25
N ALA A 176 23.45 8.69 2.20
CA ALA A 176 23.62 7.26 1.96
C ALA A 176 24.74 6.71 2.86
N PRO A 177 24.53 5.62 3.63
CA PRO A 177 25.63 4.80 4.06
C PRO A 177 25.89 3.71 3.02
N ALA A 178 27.16 3.56 2.67
CA ALA A 178 27.66 2.42 1.93
C ALA A 178 27.56 1.15 2.80
N GLY A 179 27.02 0.08 2.23
CA GLY A 179 27.26 -1.29 2.69
C GLY A 179 26.29 -1.85 3.72
N ALA A 180 25.15 -2.37 3.24
CA ALA A 180 24.52 -3.56 3.81
C ALA A 180 23.81 -4.30 2.68
N ALA A 181 24.08 -5.60 2.54
CA ALA A 181 23.58 -6.42 1.45
C ALA A 181 22.06 -6.61 1.54
N ALA A 182 21.34 -6.09 0.55
CA ALA A 182 19.91 -6.27 0.35
C ALA A 182 19.57 -7.73 0.01
N PRO A 183 18.34 -8.22 0.32
CA PRO A 183 17.85 -9.47 -0.23
C PRO A 183 17.92 -9.41 -1.75
N ALA A 184 18.36 -10.49 -2.40
CA ALA A 184 18.74 -10.52 -3.81
C ALA A 184 17.74 -9.77 -4.70
N ALA A 185 18.08 -8.53 -5.02
CA ALA A 185 17.37 -7.73 -5.99
C ALA A 185 17.46 -8.48 -7.32
N MET A 186 16.31 -8.72 -7.97
CA MET A 186 16.31 -9.16 -9.37
C MET A 186 17.19 -8.20 -10.15
N VAL A 187 18.28 -8.73 -10.71
CA VAL A 187 19.28 -7.91 -11.39
C VAL A 187 18.73 -7.58 -12.77
N GLY A 188 18.48 -6.30 -13.00
CA GLY A 188 17.95 -5.80 -14.26
C GLY A 188 19.02 -5.65 -15.33
N ASP A 189 18.64 -5.89 -16.58
CA ASP A 189 19.45 -5.67 -17.78
C ASP A 189 18.98 -4.40 -18.50
N ALA A 190 19.80 -3.35 -18.51
CA ALA A 190 19.45 -2.07 -19.11
C ALA A 190 19.19 -2.15 -20.63
N ALA A 191 19.85 -3.06 -21.35
CA ALA A 191 19.65 -3.21 -22.80
C ALA A 191 18.31 -3.90 -23.11
N LYS A 192 17.86 -4.82 -22.24
CA LYS A 192 16.49 -5.36 -22.31
C LYS A 192 15.47 -4.33 -21.86
N GLY A 193 15.82 -3.55 -20.84
CA GLY A 193 15.00 -2.47 -20.31
C GLY A 193 14.65 -1.42 -21.35
N GLU A 194 15.62 -1.05 -22.19
CA GLU A 194 15.40 -0.14 -23.33
C GLU A 194 14.29 -0.63 -24.26
N LYS A 195 14.27 -1.94 -24.58
CA LYS A 195 13.26 -2.55 -25.45
C LYS A 195 11.88 -2.51 -24.81
N VAL A 196 11.79 -2.75 -23.50
CA VAL A 196 10.52 -2.67 -22.77
C VAL A 196 10.07 -1.21 -22.64
N PHE A 197 11.01 -0.28 -22.45
CA PHE A 197 10.77 1.16 -22.32
C PHE A 197 10.17 1.78 -23.59
N ALA A 198 10.27 1.13 -24.75
CA ALA A 198 9.57 1.56 -25.97
C ALA A 198 8.05 1.77 -25.73
N LYS A 199 7.44 1.03 -24.79
CA LYS A 199 6.03 1.20 -24.38
C LYS A 199 5.75 2.56 -23.69
N CYS A 200 6.78 3.18 -23.11
CA CYS A 200 6.70 4.45 -22.39
C CYS A 200 6.93 5.67 -23.31
N MET A 201 7.62 5.46 -24.44
CA MET A 201 8.04 6.52 -25.36
C MET A 201 6.88 7.24 -26.06
N ALA A 202 5.68 6.63 -26.08
CA ALA A 202 4.48 7.29 -26.59
C ALA A 202 4.08 8.51 -25.75
N CYS A 203 4.47 8.55 -24.47
CA CYS A 203 4.11 9.63 -23.55
C CYS A 203 5.32 10.36 -22.96
N HIS A 204 6.45 9.69 -22.83
CA HIS A 204 7.63 10.20 -22.12
C HIS A 204 8.84 10.35 -23.04
N THR A 205 9.61 11.41 -22.82
CA THR A 205 10.98 11.53 -23.33
C THR A 205 11.98 11.05 -22.27
N ILE A 206 13.18 10.63 -22.68
CA ILE A 206 14.20 10.08 -21.76
C ILE A 206 15.58 10.72 -21.91
N GLU A 207 15.78 11.55 -22.92
CA GLU A 207 17.06 12.20 -23.18
C GLU A 207 17.27 13.43 -22.29
N GLN A 208 18.52 13.73 -21.97
CA GLN A 208 18.88 14.86 -21.12
C GLN A 208 18.37 16.18 -21.72
N GLY A 209 17.59 16.93 -20.95
CA GLY A 209 16.98 18.18 -21.43
C GLY A 209 15.83 17.99 -22.43
N GLY A 210 15.34 16.76 -22.62
CA GLY A 210 14.18 16.48 -23.46
C GLY A 210 12.91 17.18 -22.96
N ALA A 211 12.00 17.50 -23.89
CA ALA A 211 10.75 18.18 -23.57
C ALA A 211 9.77 17.29 -22.80
N ASN A 212 8.92 17.93 -21.98
CA ASN A 212 7.73 17.30 -21.42
C ASN A 212 6.62 17.19 -22.47
N GLY A 213 5.78 16.17 -22.37
CA GLY A 213 4.63 15.96 -23.26
C GLY A 213 3.41 15.47 -22.47
N ILE A 214 2.80 14.37 -22.94
CA ILE A 214 1.73 13.69 -22.19
C ILE A 214 2.24 13.30 -20.78
N GLY A 215 3.46 12.77 -20.72
CA GLY A 215 4.21 12.55 -19.48
C GLY A 215 5.42 13.50 -19.36
N PRO A 216 6.02 13.61 -18.16
CA PRO A 216 7.26 14.34 -17.97
C PRO A 216 8.44 13.64 -18.64
N ASN A 217 9.52 14.38 -18.90
CA ASN A 217 10.82 13.81 -19.23
C ASN A 217 11.37 12.99 -18.06
N LEU A 218 11.83 11.77 -18.36
CA LEU A 218 12.28 10.78 -17.38
C LEU A 218 13.80 10.71 -17.21
N TYR A 219 14.59 11.58 -17.86
CA TYR A 219 16.04 11.58 -17.70
C TYR A 219 16.42 11.82 -16.24
N GLY A 220 17.19 10.92 -15.64
CA GLY A 220 17.59 10.99 -14.23
C GLY A 220 16.46 10.77 -13.24
N VAL A 221 15.34 10.17 -13.66
CA VAL A 221 14.20 9.89 -12.75
C VAL A 221 14.56 8.92 -11.64
N ALA A 222 15.42 7.93 -11.90
CA ALA A 222 15.80 6.95 -10.90
C ALA A 222 16.63 7.62 -9.78
N GLY A 223 16.09 7.59 -8.56
CA GLY A 223 16.65 8.25 -7.37
C GLY A 223 16.27 9.71 -7.19
N ASP A 224 15.50 10.31 -8.09
CA ASP A 224 14.98 11.68 -7.95
C ASP A 224 13.67 11.72 -7.13
N ALA A 225 13.30 12.90 -6.63
CA ALA A 225 12.07 13.10 -5.88
C ALA A 225 10.81 12.85 -6.72
N ILE A 226 9.78 12.26 -6.09
CA ILE A 226 8.50 11.94 -6.72
C ILE A 226 7.70 13.22 -6.96
N ALA A 227 7.21 13.40 -8.19
CA ALA A 227 6.36 14.53 -8.60
C ALA A 227 6.96 15.92 -8.32
N GLU A 228 8.29 16.00 -8.34
CA GLU A 228 9.04 17.24 -8.16
C GLU A 228 9.98 17.49 -9.34
N GLY A 229 10.36 18.75 -9.54
CA GLY A 229 11.21 19.16 -10.66
C GLY A 229 10.53 18.96 -12.02
N ARG A 230 11.31 18.56 -13.03
CA ARG A 230 10.84 18.30 -14.41
C ARG A 230 10.31 19.52 -15.16
N GLY A 231 10.97 20.67 -15.02
CA GLY A 231 10.71 21.84 -15.89
C GLY A 231 9.25 22.31 -15.87
N GLY A 232 8.60 22.28 -14.71
CA GLY A 232 7.23 22.77 -14.54
C GLY A 232 6.12 21.82 -14.98
N TYR A 233 6.41 20.51 -15.17
CA TYR A 233 5.36 19.54 -15.49
C TYR A 233 4.25 19.50 -14.42
N ALA A 234 3.00 19.52 -14.86
CA ALA A 234 1.83 19.55 -13.98
C ALA A 234 1.42 18.14 -13.53
N PHE A 235 2.10 17.61 -12.51
CA PHE A 235 1.77 16.33 -11.88
C PHE A 235 0.33 16.27 -11.35
N SER A 236 -0.22 15.06 -11.24
CA SER A 236 -1.48 14.82 -10.54
C SER A 236 -1.33 15.12 -9.04
N ASP A 237 -2.42 15.57 -8.40
CA ASP A 237 -2.44 15.74 -6.95
C ASP A 237 -2.22 14.39 -6.24
N ALA A 238 -2.75 13.32 -6.82
CA ALA A 238 -2.49 11.96 -6.38
C ALA A 238 -0.99 11.63 -6.30
N LEU A 239 -0.21 11.92 -7.35
CA LEU A 239 1.21 11.58 -7.35
C LEU A 239 2.04 12.52 -6.45
N LYS A 240 1.70 13.81 -6.39
CA LYS A 240 2.32 14.78 -5.47
C LYS A 240 2.16 14.39 -4.00
N ALA A 241 1.10 13.66 -3.65
CA ALA A 241 0.84 13.23 -2.28
C ALA A 241 1.82 12.16 -1.77
N HIS A 242 2.49 11.40 -2.66
CA HIS A 242 3.34 10.28 -2.23
C HIS A 242 4.64 10.71 -1.56
N LYS A 243 5.21 11.88 -1.93
CA LYS A 243 6.51 12.38 -1.44
C LYS A 243 7.64 11.33 -1.54
N GLY A 244 8.88 11.69 -1.20
CA GLY A 244 10.01 10.75 -1.25
C GLY A 244 10.66 10.65 -2.63
N VAL A 245 11.39 9.56 -2.89
CA VAL A 245 12.24 9.39 -4.08
C VAL A 245 11.88 8.14 -4.88
N TRP A 246 12.19 8.14 -6.17
CA TRP A 246 12.10 6.99 -7.05
C TRP A 246 13.22 5.98 -6.82
N ASP A 247 13.22 5.32 -5.67
CA ASP A 247 14.10 4.18 -5.41
C ASP A 247 13.66 2.92 -6.18
N GLN A 248 14.46 1.85 -6.10
CA GLN A 248 14.20 0.61 -6.85
C GLN A 248 12.86 -0.03 -6.49
N ALA A 249 12.50 -0.07 -5.20
CA ALA A 249 11.26 -0.68 -4.74
C ALA A 249 10.04 0.15 -5.15
N THR A 250 10.16 1.48 -5.05
CA THR A 250 9.12 2.44 -5.40
C THR A 250 8.87 2.44 -6.90
N LEU A 251 9.94 2.40 -7.72
CA LEU A 251 9.80 2.25 -9.16
C LEU A 251 9.19 0.90 -9.55
N ASP A 252 9.54 -0.20 -8.86
CA ASP A 252 8.94 -1.52 -9.12
C ASP A 252 7.43 -1.49 -8.89
N GLN A 253 7.00 -0.92 -7.75
CA GLN A 253 5.58 -0.78 -7.42
C GLN A 253 4.86 0.13 -8.43
N TRP A 254 5.44 1.28 -8.76
CA TRP A 254 4.90 2.19 -9.77
C TRP A 254 4.72 1.53 -11.13
N LEU A 255 5.77 0.85 -11.61
CA LEU A 255 5.76 0.17 -12.91
C LEU A 255 4.82 -1.03 -12.92
N SER A 256 4.49 -1.63 -11.77
CA SER A 256 3.50 -2.72 -11.68
C SER A 256 2.05 -2.23 -11.86
N GLY A 257 1.79 -0.95 -11.64
CA GLY A 257 0.47 -0.35 -11.81
C GLY A 257 0.36 1.05 -11.21
N PRO A 258 0.55 2.12 -12.01
CA PRO A 258 0.49 3.51 -11.54
C PRO A 258 -0.82 3.88 -10.85
N ALA A 259 -1.96 3.42 -11.37
CA ALA A 259 -3.27 3.66 -10.77
C ALA A 259 -3.45 2.98 -9.40
N LYS A 260 -2.72 1.90 -9.14
CA LYS A 260 -2.70 1.20 -7.83
C LYS A 260 -1.75 1.88 -6.86
N PHE A 261 -0.62 2.39 -7.36
CA PHE A 261 0.35 3.12 -6.57
C PHE A 261 -0.23 4.47 -6.13
N ALA A 262 -0.70 5.29 -7.08
CA ALA A 262 -1.32 6.59 -6.82
C ALA A 262 -2.72 6.66 -7.45
N GLN A 263 -3.75 6.36 -6.66
CA GLN A 263 -5.14 6.40 -7.11
C GLN A 263 -5.52 7.82 -7.56
N GLY A 264 -5.97 7.96 -8.82
CA GLY A 264 -6.23 9.27 -9.43
C GLY A 264 -5.02 9.88 -10.13
N THR A 265 -3.93 9.12 -10.33
CA THR A 265 -2.82 9.59 -11.16
C THR A 265 -3.22 9.77 -12.62
N LYS A 266 -2.59 10.75 -13.29
CA LYS A 266 -2.78 11.02 -14.73
C LYS A 266 -2.13 9.95 -15.62
N MET A 267 -1.22 9.13 -15.08
CA MET A 267 -0.59 8.05 -15.83
C MET A 267 -1.53 6.84 -15.93
N THR A 268 -2.15 6.65 -17.09
CA THR A 268 -3.14 5.59 -17.38
C THR A 268 -2.51 4.24 -17.79
N PHE A 269 -1.20 4.09 -17.58
CA PHE A 269 -0.48 2.88 -17.92
C PHE A 269 -0.99 1.68 -17.11
N ALA A 270 -1.23 0.54 -17.77
CA ALA A 270 -1.79 -0.65 -17.13
C ALA A 270 -0.81 -1.36 -16.16
N GLY A 271 0.49 -1.08 -16.29
CA GLY A 271 1.55 -1.74 -15.53
C GLY A 271 2.24 -2.87 -16.30
N LEU A 272 3.43 -3.24 -15.84
CA LEU A 272 4.21 -4.39 -16.29
C LEU A 272 4.02 -5.55 -15.31
N THR A 273 3.44 -6.65 -15.77
CA THR A 273 3.17 -7.83 -14.94
C THR A 273 4.44 -8.62 -14.62
N SER A 274 5.38 -8.70 -15.57
CA SER A 274 6.69 -9.34 -15.38
C SER A 274 7.56 -8.54 -14.41
N ALA A 275 7.99 -9.17 -13.32
CA ALA A 275 8.92 -8.57 -12.37
C ALA A 275 10.31 -8.32 -13.00
N GLN A 276 10.74 -9.20 -13.91
CA GLN A 276 12.01 -9.00 -14.63
C GLN A 276 11.93 -7.81 -15.59
N ASP A 277 10.81 -7.62 -16.30
CA ASP A 277 10.63 -6.46 -17.18
C ASP A 277 10.70 -5.15 -16.39
N ARG A 278 10.15 -5.13 -15.17
CA ARG A 278 10.25 -3.96 -14.28
C ARG A 278 11.69 -3.74 -13.83
N ALA A 279 12.39 -4.77 -13.39
CA ALA A 279 13.80 -4.69 -13.02
C ALA A 279 14.67 -4.18 -14.19
N ASP A 280 14.44 -4.67 -15.40
CA ASP A 280 15.13 -4.27 -16.62
C ASP A 280 14.86 -2.79 -16.95
N VAL A 281 13.59 -2.35 -16.91
CA VAL A 281 13.22 -0.93 -17.11
C VAL A 281 13.84 -0.03 -16.04
N ILE A 282 13.88 -0.46 -14.78
CA ILE A 282 14.53 0.30 -13.70
C ILE A 282 16.02 0.44 -13.96
N ALA A 283 16.70 -0.63 -14.42
CA ALA A 283 18.09 -0.57 -14.82
C ALA A 283 18.33 0.40 -15.99
N TYR A 284 17.43 0.44 -16.97
CA TYR A 284 17.49 1.40 -18.09
C TYR A 284 17.25 2.85 -17.64
N LEU A 285 16.23 3.10 -16.81
CA LEU A 285 15.98 4.43 -16.25
C LEU A 285 17.19 4.91 -15.42
N ASN A 286 17.84 3.98 -14.71
CA ASN A 286 19.03 4.30 -13.93
C ASN A 286 20.25 4.60 -14.81
N SER A 287 20.43 3.90 -15.94
CA SER A 287 21.52 4.20 -16.87
C SER A 287 21.34 5.55 -17.58
N LYS A 288 20.12 6.06 -17.67
CA LYS A 288 19.77 7.38 -18.22
C LYS A 288 19.85 8.49 -17.19
N GLY A 289 21.02 8.64 -16.54
CA GLY A 289 21.31 9.72 -15.58
C GLY A 289 20.77 9.51 -14.16
N GLY A 290 20.36 8.28 -13.83
CA GLY A 290 19.87 7.92 -12.51
C GLY A 290 20.97 7.79 -11.46
N LYS A 291 20.55 7.73 -10.19
CA LYS A 291 21.43 7.76 -9.02
C LYS A 291 21.26 6.55 -8.09
N LEU A 292 20.57 5.50 -8.56
CA LEU A 292 20.36 4.29 -7.77
C LEU A 292 21.59 3.39 -7.79
N SER A 293 21.92 2.83 -6.63
CA SER A 293 22.86 1.72 -6.52
C SER A 293 22.10 0.41 -6.72
N LEU A 294 21.98 -0.03 -7.97
CA LEU A 294 21.40 -1.33 -8.32
C LEU A 294 22.46 -2.43 -8.18
N GLY A 295 22.09 -3.60 -7.68
CA GLY A 295 22.99 -4.77 -7.67
C GLY A 295 23.53 -5.06 -9.06
N ALA A 296 24.84 -5.26 -9.21
CA ALA A 296 25.49 -5.35 -10.51
C ALA A 296 25.03 -6.59 -11.31
N ALA A 297 24.62 -6.36 -12.57
CA ALA A 297 24.58 -7.42 -13.58
C ALA A 297 26.00 -7.79 -13.98
N ALA A 298 26.28 -9.09 -14.04
CA ALA A 298 27.50 -9.57 -14.68
C ALA A 298 27.55 -8.99 -16.11
N PRO A 299 28.70 -8.42 -16.55
CA PRO A 299 28.78 -7.74 -17.82
C PRO A 299 28.42 -8.70 -18.96
N ALA A 300 27.59 -8.22 -19.87
CA ALA A 300 27.31 -8.93 -21.12
C ALA A 300 28.63 -9.14 -21.87
N ALA A 301 28.93 -10.40 -22.20
CA ALA A 301 30.04 -10.72 -23.08
C ALA A 301 29.86 -9.97 -24.40
N ALA A 302 30.88 -9.20 -24.80
CA ALA A 302 30.91 -8.49 -26.07
C ALA A 302 30.73 -9.49 -27.23
N PRO A 303 30.02 -9.13 -28.31
CA PRO A 303 29.93 -9.99 -29.48
C PRO A 303 31.33 -10.19 -30.06
N ALA A 304 31.71 -11.46 -30.23
CA ALA A 304 32.94 -11.83 -30.92
C ALA A 304 32.92 -11.26 -32.34
N LYS A 305 34.04 -10.67 -32.74
CA LYS A 305 34.31 -10.24 -34.11
C LYS A 305 34.37 -11.42 -35.07
#